data_AF-A0A131ZXX8-F1
#
_entry.id   AF-A0A131ZXX8-F1
#
_cell.length_a   1.000
_cell.length_b   1.000
_cell.length_c   1.000
_cell.angle_alpha   90.00
_cell.angle_beta   90.00
_cell.angle_gamma   90.00
#
_symmetry.space_group_name_H-M   'P 1'
#
loop_
_entity.id
_entity.type
_entity.pdbx_description
1 polymer ?
#
loop_
_entity_poly.entity_id
_entity_poly.type
_entity_poly.pdbx_seq_one_letter_code
_entity_poly.pdbx_strand_id
1 'polypeptide(L)'
;MSSVPKFWIQSRTSSLVDSKECFDTATKPIESCRSRSPIEKIKPNVSNKLHQQYCVCSNAMRSYIESLPERLTLIEELCEYQFWKSLRTELLATFLFTIFTEGSISGSSSRERIHDGSKESFEDNLNLNINVSLKSSEVFQLKSALQIGFTAASLIQCCGHVSGCHLSIAITIGLFVSGRVSSLLLLSYLLVQCLASFGAILVVHNLFDSIIPIEPSSSLMPSQVFGFEFLSIIIIVLTYLANCDQRRTDLGFKSLSIGLAYTVAYLFAVSLEF
;
A
#
# COMPACT_ATOMS: atom_id res chain seq x y z
N MET A 1 18.90 5.96 43.37
CA MET A 1 18.86 4.79 42.46
C MET A 1 17.99 3.74 43.15
N SER A 2 16.91 3.19 42.61
CA SER A 2 16.24 3.24 41.32
C SER A 2 14.89 2.54 41.57
N SER A 3 13.79 3.24 41.33
CA SER A 3 12.44 2.72 41.54
C SER A 3 12.01 1.86 40.36
N VAL A 4 11.61 0.61 40.62
CA VAL A 4 10.75 -0.17 39.72
C VAL A 4 9.75 -0.92 40.59
N PRO A 5 8.45 -0.82 40.28
CA PRO A 5 7.58 -1.97 40.45
C PRO A 5 6.94 -2.36 39.11
N LYS A 6 7.17 -3.63 38.75
CA LYS A 6 6.29 -4.44 37.92
C LYS A 6 5.03 -4.74 38.75
N PHE A 7 3.81 -4.51 38.26
CA PHE A 7 2.65 -5.24 38.76
C PHE A 7 1.54 -5.37 37.68
N TRP A 8 1.35 -6.63 37.26
CA TRP A 8 0.11 -7.35 36.90
C TRP A 8 -0.59 -7.25 35.53
N ILE A 9 -0.40 -8.36 34.81
CA ILE A 9 -1.35 -9.09 33.96
C ILE A 9 -2.63 -9.41 34.75
N GLN A 10 -3.83 -9.31 34.13
CA GLN A 10 -4.91 -10.33 34.10
C GLN A 10 -6.31 -9.68 33.86
N SER A 11 -6.74 -9.69 32.60
CA SER A 11 -8.03 -10.18 32.08
C SER A 11 -9.36 -9.94 32.84
N ARG A 12 -10.29 -9.17 32.25
CA ARG A 12 -11.69 -9.55 31.88
C ARG A 12 -12.54 -8.31 31.52
N THR A 13 -12.98 -8.18 30.27
CA THR A 13 -14.34 -8.44 29.74
C THR A 13 -15.43 -7.43 30.12
N SER A 14 -16.18 -7.05 29.08
CA SER A 14 -17.58 -6.62 29.01
C SER A 14 -17.98 -5.20 29.44
N SER A 15 -18.18 -4.36 28.40
CA SER A 15 -19.41 -3.60 28.08
C SER A 15 -19.95 -2.49 29.00
N LEU A 16 -20.07 -1.30 28.38
CA LEU A 16 -21.21 -0.36 28.39
C LEU A 16 -21.67 0.22 29.74
N VAL A 17 -21.32 1.49 30.00
CA VAL A 17 -22.29 2.54 30.40
C VAL A 17 -21.84 3.89 29.81
N ASP A 18 -22.85 4.63 29.37
CA ASP A 18 -22.87 5.82 28.54
C ASP A 18 -22.74 7.13 29.37
N SER A 19 -22.31 8.19 28.69
CA SER A 19 -22.76 9.59 28.83
C SER A 19 -22.80 10.29 30.20
N LYS A 20 -22.04 11.40 30.34
CA LYS A 20 -22.59 12.78 30.31
C LYS A 20 -21.53 13.86 30.63
N GLU A 21 -21.68 14.97 29.91
CA GLU A 21 -21.34 16.36 30.28
C GLU A 21 -19.88 16.83 30.27
N CYS A 22 -19.52 17.50 29.17
CA CYS A 22 -18.95 18.84 29.27
C CYS A 22 -19.61 19.74 28.20
N PHE A 23 -20.63 20.49 28.64
CA PHE A 23 -21.38 21.59 28.02
C PHE A 23 -20.91 22.83 28.83
N ASP A 24 -20.37 23.93 28.30
CA ASP A 24 -21.01 25.08 27.61
C ASP A 24 -19.91 26.15 27.41
N THR A 25 -19.88 27.05 26.41
CA THR A 25 -20.79 28.23 26.25
C THR A 25 -20.54 28.86 24.86
N ALA A 26 -21.46 28.79 23.88
CA ALA A 26 -22.44 29.79 23.36
C ALA A 26 -21.92 31.22 23.03
N THR A 27 -22.13 31.83 21.84
CA THR A 27 -23.39 32.50 21.36
C THR A 27 -23.18 33.11 19.92
N LYS A 28 -23.90 32.73 18.83
CA LYS A 28 -25.23 33.12 18.23
C LYS A 28 -25.25 34.42 17.33
N PRO A 29 -26.26 34.69 16.44
CA PRO A 29 -27.07 33.85 15.49
C PRO A 29 -27.46 34.56 14.13
N ILE A 30 -28.22 33.92 13.21
CA ILE A 30 -29.44 34.43 12.48
C ILE A 30 -30.05 33.30 11.59
N GLU A 31 -31.38 33.33 11.48
CA GLU A 31 -32.38 32.33 11.10
C GLU A 31 -32.66 32.12 9.59
N SER A 32 -33.28 30.98 9.21
CA SER A 32 -34.51 30.94 8.37
C SER A 32 -35.12 29.51 8.30
N CYS A 33 -36.46 29.44 8.42
CA CYS A 33 -37.31 28.25 8.59
C CYS A 33 -38.13 27.86 7.34
N ARG A 34 -38.37 26.55 7.10
CA ARG A 34 -39.61 25.93 6.51
C ARG A 34 -39.39 24.41 6.27
N SER A 35 -40.29 23.44 6.48
CA SER A 35 -41.58 23.25 7.19
C SER A 35 -41.97 21.74 7.11
N ARG A 36 -42.45 21.15 8.23
CA ARG A 36 -43.40 19.99 8.46
C ARG A 36 -43.32 18.74 7.55
N SER A 37 -43.42 17.48 8.02
CA SER A 37 -44.40 16.86 8.95
C SER A 37 -43.91 15.48 9.51
N PRO A 38 -44.62 14.83 10.47
CA PRO A 38 -44.02 13.89 11.43
C PRO A 38 -44.49 12.42 11.29
N ILE A 39 -43.59 11.46 11.04
CA ILE A 39 -43.87 10.02 11.24
C ILE A 39 -42.59 9.28 11.70
N GLU A 40 -42.78 8.43 12.71
CA GLU A 40 -41.93 7.31 13.18
C GLU A 40 -40.67 7.56 14.02
N LYS A 41 -40.84 7.26 15.31
CA LYS A 41 -39.79 6.83 16.24
C LYS A 41 -39.11 5.57 15.69
N ILE A 42 -37.86 5.68 15.22
CA ILE A 42 -36.98 4.52 15.02
C ILE A 42 -35.79 4.65 15.98
N LYS A 43 -35.65 3.63 16.84
CA LYS A 43 -34.54 3.43 17.77
C LYS A 43 -33.18 3.66 17.07
N PRO A 44 -32.15 4.20 17.75
CA PRO A 44 -30.82 4.31 17.15
C PRO A 44 -30.32 2.90 16.80
N ASN A 45 -30.33 2.61 15.51
CA ASN A 45 -30.05 1.29 14.96
C ASN A 45 -28.53 1.07 15.00
N VAL A 46 -28.09 -0.07 15.55
CA VAL A 46 -26.68 -0.52 15.59
C VAL A 46 -26.04 -0.52 14.18
N SER A 47 -26.88 -0.61 13.13
CA SER A 47 -26.53 -0.37 11.74
C SER A 47 -25.78 0.95 11.51
N ASN A 48 -26.16 2.06 12.15
CA ASN A 48 -25.48 3.35 11.95
C ASN A 48 -24.06 3.37 12.54
N LYS A 49 -23.78 2.65 13.64
CA LYS A 49 -22.42 2.56 14.18
C LYS A 49 -21.52 1.70 13.29
N LEU A 50 -22.04 0.60 12.76
CA LEU A 50 -21.31 -0.22 11.78
C LEU A 50 -21.09 0.58 10.48
N HIS A 51 -22.12 1.23 9.93
CA HIS A 51 -22.02 2.03 8.71
C HIS A 51 -21.06 3.21 8.87
N GLN A 52 -21.01 3.85 10.05
CA GLN A 52 -20.08 4.92 10.35
C GLN A 52 -18.64 4.41 10.53
N GLN A 53 -18.47 3.21 11.09
CA GLN A 53 -17.16 2.58 11.21
C GLN A 53 -16.61 2.07 9.87
N TYR A 54 -17.47 1.56 8.97
CA TYR A 54 -17.11 1.26 7.57
C TYR A 54 -16.83 2.53 6.75
N CYS A 55 -17.54 3.63 7.01
CA CYS A 55 -17.32 4.92 6.36
C CYS A 55 -15.97 5.57 6.78
N VAL A 56 -15.51 5.35 8.02
CA VAL A 56 -14.21 5.83 8.50
C VAL A 56 -13.03 5.08 7.85
N CYS A 57 -13.13 3.76 7.64
CA CYS A 57 -12.10 3.00 6.92
C CYS A 57 -12.02 3.32 5.42
N SER A 58 -13.15 3.65 4.77
CA SER A 58 -13.19 4.04 3.34
C SER A 58 -12.64 5.45 3.06
N ASN A 59 -12.58 6.29 4.11
CA ASN A 59 -12.13 7.68 4.01
C ASN A 59 -10.70 7.92 4.55
N ALA A 60 -9.98 6.87 4.93
CA ALA A 60 -8.59 6.93 5.39
C ALA A 60 -7.66 7.75 4.46
N MET A 61 -7.57 7.36 3.19
CA MET A 61 -6.76 8.05 2.17
C MET A 61 -7.28 9.46 1.86
N ARG A 62 -8.58 9.69 2.07
CA ARG A 62 -9.22 11.00 1.86
C ARG A 62 -8.77 12.00 2.93
N SER A 63 -8.77 11.61 4.21
CA SER A 63 -8.27 12.44 5.30
C SER A 63 -6.81 12.85 5.10
N TYR A 64 -5.99 11.96 4.53
CA TYR A 64 -4.61 12.30 4.16
C TYR A 64 -4.54 13.34 3.05
N ILE A 65 -5.25 13.15 1.93
CA ILE A 65 -5.26 14.13 0.82
C ILE A 65 -5.82 15.48 1.24
N GLU A 66 -6.79 15.50 2.15
CA GLU A 66 -7.33 16.75 2.72
C GLU A 66 -6.37 17.40 3.72
N SER A 67 -5.43 16.64 4.30
CA SER A 67 -4.40 17.18 5.20
C SER A 67 -3.19 17.76 4.47
N LEU A 68 -3.08 17.56 3.15
CA LEU A 68 -1.98 18.07 2.35
C LEU A 68 -2.16 19.58 2.07
N PRO A 69 -1.23 20.44 2.51
CA PRO A 69 -1.37 21.88 2.32
C PRO A 69 -1.18 22.30 0.85
N GLU A 70 -2.07 23.15 0.36
CA GLU A 70 -2.09 23.53 -1.06
C GLU A 70 -1.04 24.60 -1.43
N ARG A 71 -0.52 25.38 -0.47
CA ARG A 71 0.63 26.31 -0.62
C ARG A 71 1.14 26.79 0.76
N LEU A 72 2.14 26.15 1.36
CA LEU A 72 2.89 26.72 2.50
C LEU A 72 4.35 27.05 2.13
N THR A 73 4.98 27.92 2.92
CA THR A 73 6.42 28.19 2.79
C THR A 73 7.23 26.99 3.27
N LEU A 74 8.34 26.65 2.57
CA LEU A 74 9.13 25.42 2.78
C LEU A 74 9.54 25.14 4.24
N ILE A 75 9.69 26.19 5.06
CA ILE A 75 10.11 26.09 6.46
C ILE A 75 8.94 25.68 7.37
N GLU A 76 7.72 26.07 7.04
CA GLU A 76 6.52 25.73 7.82
C GLU A 76 6.17 24.25 7.67
N GLU A 77 6.30 23.69 6.45
CA GLU A 77 6.07 22.25 6.20
C GLU A 77 7.05 21.35 6.97
N LEU A 78 8.33 21.75 7.05
CA LEU A 78 9.36 20.98 7.77
C LEU A 78 9.17 20.97 9.29
N CYS A 79 8.50 21.99 9.83
CA CYS A 79 8.26 22.12 11.25
C CYS A 79 7.00 21.36 11.70
N GLU A 80 6.20 20.86 10.76
CA GLU A 80 4.95 20.19 11.05
C GLU A 80 5.16 18.73 11.46
N TYR A 81 4.54 18.33 12.58
CA TYR A 81 4.66 16.97 13.10
C TYR A 81 4.07 15.92 12.15
N GLN A 82 2.98 16.25 11.45
CA GLN A 82 2.33 15.32 10.53
C GLN A 82 3.22 14.99 9.34
N PHE A 83 4.02 15.94 8.86
CA PHE A 83 5.00 15.73 7.79
C PHE A 83 5.98 14.61 8.16
N TRP A 84 6.62 14.71 9.33
CA TRP A 84 7.60 13.72 9.78
C TRP A 84 6.98 12.36 10.11
N LYS A 85 5.74 12.35 10.62
CA LYS A 85 4.98 11.12 10.84
C LYS A 85 4.73 10.42 9.50
N SER A 86 4.26 11.16 8.51
CA SER A 86 4.01 10.69 7.15
C SER A 86 5.26 10.11 6.52
N LEU A 87 6.39 10.83 6.62
CA LEU A 87 7.67 10.44 6.07
C LEU A 87 8.19 9.11 6.67
N ARG A 88 8.08 8.93 7.99
CA ARG A 88 8.46 7.67 8.65
C ARG A 88 7.57 6.51 8.26
N THR A 89 6.27 6.77 8.09
CA THR A 89 5.34 5.75 7.62
C THR A 89 5.66 5.33 6.18
N GLU A 90 6.00 6.28 5.31
CA GLU A 90 6.39 5.99 3.92
C GLU A 90 7.70 5.19 3.84
N LEU A 91 8.69 5.53 4.69
CA LEU A 91 9.93 4.77 4.84
C LEU A 91 9.64 3.31 5.20
N LEU A 92 8.85 3.10 6.25
CA LEU A 92 8.52 1.78 6.78
C LEU A 92 7.69 0.97 5.76
N ALA A 93 6.69 1.59 5.15
CA ALA A 93 5.83 0.93 4.18
C ALA A 93 6.62 0.48 2.95
N THR A 94 7.47 1.35 2.39
CA THR A 94 8.32 1.02 1.23
C THR A 94 9.34 -0.06 1.57
N PHE A 95 9.94 0.01 2.77
CA PHE A 95 10.91 -0.99 3.23
C PHE A 95 10.26 -2.38 3.34
N LEU A 96 9.07 -2.46 3.96
CA LEU A 96 8.33 -3.71 4.05
C LEU A 96 7.87 -4.21 2.68
N PHE A 97 7.36 -3.31 1.83
CA PHE A 97 6.96 -3.65 0.47
C PHE A 97 8.10 -4.33 -0.28
N THR A 98 9.27 -3.70 -0.34
CA THR A 98 10.45 -4.25 -1.04
C THR A 98 10.91 -5.59 -0.44
N ILE A 99 10.93 -5.76 0.88
CA ILE A 99 11.30 -7.05 1.49
C ILE A 99 10.34 -8.17 1.08
N PHE A 100 9.03 -7.91 1.12
CA PHE A 100 8.05 -8.94 0.78
C PHE A 100 8.04 -9.25 -0.70
N THR A 101 8.26 -8.28 -1.59
CA THR A 101 8.31 -8.54 -3.04
C THR A 101 9.59 -9.29 -3.42
N GLU A 102 10.75 -8.77 -3.03
CA GLU A 102 12.05 -9.34 -3.40
C GLU A 102 12.37 -10.64 -2.66
N GLY A 103 11.91 -10.78 -1.41
CA GLY A 103 12.13 -11.98 -0.61
C GLY A 103 11.47 -13.23 -1.20
N SER A 104 10.31 -13.08 -1.86
CA SER A 104 9.67 -14.22 -2.53
C SER A 104 10.42 -14.64 -3.80
N ILE A 105 10.95 -13.66 -4.53
CA ILE A 105 11.67 -13.86 -5.77
C ILE A 105 13.03 -14.54 -5.48
N SER A 106 13.80 -13.99 -4.54
CA SER A 106 15.11 -14.51 -4.12
C SER A 106 15.00 -15.85 -3.35
N GLY A 107 13.97 -16.00 -2.51
CA GLY A 107 13.76 -17.24 -1.76
C GLY A 107 13.41 -18.44 -2.64
N SER A 108 12.76 -18.22 -3.79
CA SER A 108 12.45 -19.29 -4.74
C SER A 108 13.69 -19.74 -5.52
N SER A 109 14.52 -18.80 -5.98
CA SER A 109 15.81 -19.12 -6.63
C SER A 109 16.76 -19.89 -5.69
N SER A 110 16.79 -19.52 -4.41
CA SER A 110 17.54 -20.24 -3.39
C SER A 110 17.04 -21.67 -3.16
N ARG A 111 15.72 -21.90 -3.28
CA ARG A 111 15.12 -23.23 -3.13
C ARG A 111 15.36 -24.13 -4.34
N GLU A 112 15.44 -23.56 -5.53
CA GLU A 112 15.76 -24.27 -6.77
C GLU A 112 17.21 -24.79 -6.77
N ARG A 113 18.18 -24.01 -6.25
CA ARG A 113 19.56 -24.48 -6.04
C ARG A 113 19.71 -25.66 -5.07
N ILE A 114 18.83 -25.78 -4.09
CA ILE A 114 18.85 -26.91 -3.14
C ILE A 114 18.26 -28.18 -3.78
N HIS A 115 17.32 -28.03 -4.72
CA HIS A 115 16.62 -29.16 -5.34
C HIS A 115 17.38 -29.80 -6.52
N ASP A 116 18.41 -29.12 -7.04
CA ASP A 116 19.32 -29.62 -8.08
C ASP A 116 20.39 -30.59 -7.51
N GLY A 117 20.50 -30.72 -6.19
CA GLY A 117 21.40 -31.68 -5.53
C GLY A 117 20.90 -33.12 -5.47
N SER A 118 19.70 -33.42 -5.96
CA SER A 118 19.09 -34.75 -5.82
C SER A 118 18.18 -35.15 -6.99
N LYS A 119 18.74 -35.46 -8.17
CA LYS A 119 18.06 -36.31 -9.15
C LYS A 119 19.03 -37.23 -9.87
N GLU A 120 19.19 -38.43 -9.31
CA GLU A 120 19.65 -39.61 -10.02
C GLU A 120 18.45 -40.31 -10.68
N SER A 121 18.66 -40.84 -11.89
CA SER A 121 17.88 -41.84 -12.64
C SER A 121 16.50 -41.49 -13.23
N PHE A 122 16.43 -41.45 -14.59
CA PHE A 122 15.67 -42.41 -15.45
C PHE A 122 15.12 -41.74 -16.73
N GLU A 123 15.71 -42.12 -17.88
CA GLU A 123 15.52 -41.60 -19.25
C GLU A 123 14.23 -42.07 -19.97
N ASP A 124 13.06 -41.70 -19.45
CA ASP A 124 11.81 -41.69 -20.25
C ASP A 124 11.00 -40.38 -20.06
N ASN A 125 11.55 -39.43 -19.31
CA ASN A 125 10.83 -38.30 -18.70
C ASN A 125 11.16 -36.92 -19.30
N LEU A 126 11.68 -36.83 -20.53
CA LEU A 126 12.12 -35.52 -21.07
C LEU A 126 10.93 -34.57 -21.30
N ASN A 127 9.87 -35.03 -21.95
CA ASN A 127 8.67 -34.23 -22.23
C ASN A 127 7.85 -33.94 -20.96
N LEU A 128 7.84 -34.87 -20.01
CA LEU A 128 7.13 -34.72 -18.74
C LEU A 128 7.86 -33.74 -17.81
N ASN A 129 9.21 -33.79 -17.77
CA ASN A 129 10.02 -32.84 -17.03
C ASN A 129 9.95 -31.42 -17.63
N ILE A 130 9.92 -31.28 -18.96
CA ILE A 130 9.72 -29.98 -19.62
C ILE A 130 8.35 -29.39 -19.25
N ASN A 131 7.27 -30.18 -19.33
CA ASN A 131 5.93 -29.72 -18.97
C ASN A 131 5.80 -29.37 -17.47
N VAL A 132 6.49 -30.11 -16.60
CA VAL A 132 6.52 -29.82 -15.15
C VAL A 132 7.33 -28.56 -14.86
N SER A 133 8.45 -28.35 -15.54
CA SER A 133 9.30 -27.16 -15.38
C SER A 133 8.59 -25.90 -15.88
N LEU A 134 7.98 -25.94 -17.07
CA LEU A 134 7.16 -24.84 -17.60
C LEU A 134 5.95 -24.52 -16.69
N LYS A 135 5.26 -25.54 -16.19
CA LYS A 135 4.15 -25.33 -15.25
C LYS A 135 4.63 -24.74 -13.92
N SER A 136 5.84 -25.08 -13.48
CA SER A 136 6.41 -24.53 -12.25
C SER A 136 6.81 -23.06 -12.38
N SER A 137 7.29 -22.62 -13.55
CA SER A 137 7.63 -21.21 -13.81
C SER A 137 6.39 -20.33 -13.90
N GLU A 138 5.33 -20.78 -14.57
CA GLU A 138 4.06 -20.04 -14.63
C GLU A 138 3.42 -19.87 -13.24
N VAL A 139 3.43 -20.93 -12.44
CA VAL A 139 2.91 -20.89 -11.06
C VAL A 139 3.75 -19.94 -10.19
N PHE A 140 5.07 -19.92 -10.39
CA PHE A 140 5.96 -19.00 -9.69
C PHE A 140 5.66 -17.54 -10.03
N GLN A 141 5.55 -17.21 -11.32
CA GLN A 141 5.24 -15.85 -11.76
C GLN A 141 3.88 -15.37 -11.24
N LEU A 142 2.86 -16.22 -11.29
CA LEU A 142 1.53 -15.91 -10.74
C LEU A 142 1.58 -15.69 -9.22
N LYS A 143 2.33 -16.52 -8.49
CA LYS A 143 2.53 -16.36 -7.05
C LYS A 143 3.18 -15.02 -6.73
N SER A 144 4.23 -14.64 -7.45
CA SER A 144 4.91 -13.35 -7.29
C SER A 144 3.96 -12.19 -7.59
N ALA A 145 3.18 -12.26 -8.67
CA ALA A 145 2.21 -11.23 -9.05
C ALA A 145 1.14 -10.99 -7.98
N LEU A 146 0.58 -12.07 -7.43
CA LEU A 146 -0.42 -12.01 -6.36
C LEU A 146 0.18 -11.46 -5.06
N GLN A 147 1.40 -11.88 -4.73
CA GLN A 147 2.09 -11.40 -3.54
C GLN A 147 2.35 -9.90 -3.60
N ILE A 148 2.83 -9.38 -4.75
CA ILE A 148 3.08 -7.95 -4.93
C ILE A 148 1.80 -7.15 -4.73
N GLY A 149 0.70 -7.55 -5.39
CA GLY A 149 -0.56 -6.82 -5.27
C GLY A 149 -1.22 -6.92 -3.90
N PHE A 150 -1.20 -8.08 -3.24
CA PHE A 150 -1.74 -8.21 -1.90
C PHE A 150 -0.89 -7.52 -0.83
N THR A 151 0.43 -7.49 -1.02
CA THR A 151 1.33 -6.70 -0.15
C THR A 151 1.01 -5.22 -0.29
N ALA A 152 0.88 -4.70 -1.52
CA ALA A 152 0.46 -3.32 -1.77
C ALA A 152 -0.91 -3.02 -1.15
N ALA A 153 -1.92 -3.87 -1.38
CA ALA A 153 -3.26 -3.68 -0.81
C ALA A 153 -3.24 -3.62 0.72
N SER A 154 -2.46 -4.49 1.36
CA SER A 154 -2.34 -4.57 2.81
C SER A 154 -1.65 -3.32 3.37
N LEU A 155 -0.54 -2.90 2.77
CA LEU A 155 0.20 -1.73 3.21
C LEU A 155 -0.60 -0.44 3.01
N ILE A 156 -1.30 -0.30 1.88
CA ILE A 156 -2.17 0.86 1.63
C ILE A 156 -3.32 0.88 2.63
N GLN A 157 -3.89 -0.28 2.98
CA GLN A 157 -4.94 -0.35 3.98
C GLN A 157 -4.45 0.05 5.37
N CYS A 158 -3.22 -0.32 5.73
CA CYS A 158 -2.62 0.00 7.03
C CYS A 158 -2.09 1.43 7.12
N CYS A 159 -1.39 1.90 6.10
CA CYS A 159 -0.60 3.14 6.13
C CYS A 159 -1.24 4.29 5.34
N GLY A 160 -2.24 4.01 4.50
CA GLY A 160 -2.84 5.01 3.60
C GLY A 160 -3.51 6.19 4.34
N HIS A 161 -3.98 5.98 5.57
CA HIS A 161 -4.53 7.06 6.40
C HIS A 161 -3.48 8.02 6.96
N VAL A 162 -2.20 7.63 6.97
CA VAL A 162 -1.11 8.44 7.53
C VAL A 162 -0.33 9.12 6.42
N SER A 163 0.11 8.37 5.40
CA SER A 163 1.01 8.88 4.35
C SER A 163 0.44 8.84 2.94
N GLY A 164 -0.80 8.39 2.76
CA GLY A 164 -1.32 7.99 1.46
C GLY A 164 -0.75 6.66 0.97
N CYS A 165 0.38 6.20 1.53
CA CYS A 165 1.09 4.98 1.15
C CYS A 165 1.38 4.98 -0.36
N HIS A 166 2.22 5.91 -0.79
CA HIS A 166 2.52 6.07 -2.22
C HIS A 166 3.34 4.88 -2.72
N LEU A 167 4.24 4.32 -1.90
CA LEU A 167 5.10 3.15 -2.14
C LEU A 167 6.06 3.25 -3.34
N SER A 168 5.85 4.23 -4.22
CA SER A 168 6.54 4.39 -5.49
C SER A 168 6.76 5.86 -5.82
N ILE A 169 7.92 6.10 -6.42
CA ILE A 169 8.31 7.40 -6.96
C ILE A 169 7.36 7.83 -8.07
N ALA A 170 6.94 6.91 -8.94
CA ALA A 170 6.04 7.21 -10.05
C ALA A 170 4.66 7.69 -9.58
N ILE A 171 4.11 7.08 -8.53
CA ILE A 171 2.84 7.50 -7.92
C ILE A 171 3.00 8.90 -7.30
N THR A 172 4.09 9.13 -6.58
CA THR A 172 4.37 10.43 -5.95
C THR A 172 4.49 11.54 -7.00
N ILE A 173 5.17 11.27 -8.12
CA ILE A 173 5.25 12.19 -9.26
C ILE A 173 3.88 12.39 -9.91
N GLY A 174 3.10 11.33 -10.11
CA GLY A 174 1.74 11.42 -10.66
C GLY A 174 0.81 12.31 -9.84
N LEU A 175 0.90 12.23 -8.51
CA LEU A 175 0.18 13.11 -7.59
C LEU A 175 0.69 14.55 -7.63
N PHE A 176 2.00 14.74 -7.76
CA PHE A 176 2.60 16.07 -7.93
C PHE A 176 2.10 16.75 -9.21
N VAL A 177 2.14 16.05 -10.34
CA VAL A 177 1.63 16.57 -11.64
C VAL A 177 0.12 16.84 -11.57
N SER A 178 -0.61 16.06 -10.77
CA SER A 178 -2.05 16.28 -10.50
C SER A 178 -2.32 17.44 -9.53
N GLY A 179 -1.30 18.13 -9.03
CA GLY A 179 -1.43 19.26 -8.10
C GLY A 179 -1.84 18.87 -6.68
N ARG A 180 -1.66 17.60 -6.28
CA ARG A 180 -2.10 17.08 -4.98
C ARG A 180 -1.00 17.07 -3.90
N VAL A 181 0.25 17.28 -4.28
CA VAL A 181 1.43 17.12 -3.42
C VAL A 181 2.37 18.33 -3.61
N SER A 182 2.93 18.85 -2.51
CA SER A 182 3.92 19.94 -2.54
C SER A 182 5.27 19.47 -3.11
N SER A 183 6.08 20.39 -3.63
CA SER A 183 7.41 20.06 -4.19
C SER A 183 8.37 19.51 -3.11
N LEU A 184 8.25 19.99 -1.87
CA LEU A 184 9.08 19.55 -0.77
C LEU A 184 8.72 18.14 -0.31
N LEU A 185 7.41 17.84 -0.22
CA LEU A 185 6.95 16.50 0.10
C LEU A 185 7.34 15.50 -0.98
N LEU A 186 7.21 15.87 -2.27
CA LEU A 186 7.71 15.06 -3.38
C LEU A 186 9.18 14.69 -3.17
N LEU A 187 10.06 15.68 -3.01
CA LEU A 187 11.50 15.43 -2.88
C LEU A 187 11.82 14.56 -1.64
N SER A 188 11.15 14.83 -0.53
CA SER A 188 11.34 14.08 0.72
C SER A 188 10.90 12.62 0.58
N TYR A 189 9.77 12.37 -0.08
CA TYR A 189 9.28 11.02 -0.35
C TYR A 189 10.20 10.26 -1.28
N LEU A 190 10.71 10.91 -2.34
CA LEU A 190 11.67 10.30 -3.26
C LEU A 190 12.93 9.82 -2.51
N LEU A 191 13.51 10.67 -1.66
CA LEU A 191 14.68 10.31 -0.87
C LEU A 191 14.39 9.13 0.06
N VAL A 192 13.26 9.17 0.75
CA VAL A 192 12.88 8.14 1.72
C VAL A 192 12.53 6.81 1.06
N GLN A 193 11.84 6.83 -0.07
CA GLN A 193 11.53 5.63 -0.84
C GLN A 193 12.82 4.96 -1.34
N CYS A 194 13.78 5.74 -1.86
CA CYS A 194 15.08 5.23 -2.26
C CYS A 194 15.87 4.61 -1.09
N LEU A 195 15.93 5.31 0.05
CA LEU A 195 16.62 4.82 1.25
C LEU A 195 15.98 3.54 1.80
N ALA A 196 14.65 3.47 1.80
CA ALA A 196 13.90 2.29 2.20
C ALA A 196 14.21 1.08 1.31
N SER A 197 14.12 1.24 -0.01
CA SER A 197 14.40 0.15 -0.95
C SER A 197 15.85 -0.32 -0.87
N PHE A 198 16.81 0.60 -0.74
CA PHE A 198 18.21 0.23 -0.55
C PHE A 198 18.42 -0.59 0.73
N GLY A 199 17.87 -0.14 1.86
CA GLY A 199 17.95 -0.88 3.12
C GLY A 199 17.26 -2.25 3.05
N ALA A 200 16.12 -2.34 2.36
CA ALA A 200 15.38 -3.59 2.18
C ALA A 200 16.18 -4.61 1.36
N ILE A 201 16.78 -4.18 0.24
CA ILE A 201 17.61 -5.06 -0.60
C ILE A 201 18.82 -5.59 0.19
N LEU A 202 19.46 -4.76 1.01
CA LEU A 202 20.54 -5.22 1.89
C LEU A 202 20.06 -6.32 2.85
N VAL A 203 18.89 -6.17 3.46
CA VAL A 203 18.32 -7.20 4.34
C VAL A 203 18.03 -8.48 3.57
N VAL A 204 17.40 -8.39 2.40
CA VAL A 204 17.11 -9.55 1.53
C VAL A 204 18.39 -10.27 1.13
N HIS A 205 19.42 -9.54 0.73
CA HIS A 205 20.73 -10.10 0.39
C HIS A 205 21.33 -10.90 1.56
N ASN A 206 21.30 -10.36 2.78
CA ASN A 206 21.82 -11.04 3.97
C ASN A 206 20.96 -12.24 4.40
N LEU A 207 19.69 -12.29 4.02
CA LEU A 207 18.78 -13.39 4.38
C LEU A 207 18.82 -14.55 3.38
N PHE A 208 19.03 -14.26 2.09
CA PHE A 208 18.91 -15.25 1.01
C PHE A 208 20.23 -15.50 0.26
N ASP A 209 21.31 -14.77 0.57
CA ASP A 209 22.61 -14.83 -0.14
C ASP A 209 22.48 -14.69 -1.67
N SER A 210 21.42 -14.00 -2.13
CA SER A 210 21.21 -13.71 -3.54
C SER A 210 20.39 -12.44 -3.70
N ILE A 211 20.84 -11.56 -4.60
CA ILE A 211 20.01 -10.53 -5.22
C ILE A 211 19.81 -10.97 -6.66
N ILE A 212 18.57 -10.99 -7.13
CA ILE A 212 18.28 -11.20 -8.55
C ILE A 212 18.25 -9.81 -9.19
N PRO A 213 19.21 -9.46 -10.06
CA PRO A 213 19.16 -8.21 -10.77
C PRO A 213 17.97 -8.23 -11.74
N ILE A 214 17.25 -7.10 -11.82
CA ILE A 214 16.18 -6.93 -12.81
C ILE A 214 16.87 -6.56 -14.12
N GLU A 215 17.05 -7.55 -15.00
CA GLU A 215 17.64 -7.35 -16.32
C GLU A 215 16.61 -7.70 -17.41
N PRO A 216 16.46 -6.86 -18.44
CA PRO A 216 15.61 -7.19 -19.57
C PRO A 216 16.18 -8.39 -20.33
N SER A 217 15.31 -9.23 -20.87
CA SER A 217 15.74 -10.34 -21.72
C SER A 217 16.51 -9.82 -22.94
N SER A 218 17.65 -10.46 -23.23
CA SER A 218 18.57 -10.05 -24.30
C SER A 218 17.96 -10.05 -25.72
N SER A 219 16.76 -10.61 -25.88
CA SER A 219 16.02 -10.69 -27.14
C SER A 219 15.11 -9.47 -27.40
N LEU A 220 14.86 -8.62 -26.42
CA LEU A 220 13.91 -7.52 -26.54
C LEU A 220 14.58 -6.19 -26.94
N MET A 221 13.89 -5.44 -27.81
CA MET A 221 14.31 -4.08 -28.14
C MET A 221 14.10 -3.17 -26.92
N PRO A 222 15.03 -2.24 -26.60
CA PRO A 222 14.86 -1.30 -25.49
C PRO A 222 13.57 -0.49 -25.55
N SER A 223 13.07 -0.18 -26.76
CA SER A 223 11.80 0.52 -26.97
C SER A 223 10.58 -0.31 -26.54
N GLN A 224 10.63 -1.64 -26.67
CA GLN A 224 9.55 -2.52 -26.22
C GLN A 224 9.52 -2.56 -24.69
N VAL A 225 10.68 -2.75 -24.04
CA VAL A 225 10.80 -2.74 -22.57
C VAL A 225 10.23 -1.45 -21.99
N PHE A 226 10.64 -0.30 -22.55
CA PHE A 226 10.10 1.00 -22.16
C PHE A 226 8.57 1.09 -22.31
N GLY A 227 8.01 0.59 -23.42
CA GLY A 227 6.57 0.61 -23.67
C GLY A 227 5.78 -0.16 -22.61
N PHE A 228 6.28 -1.33 -22.19
CA PHE A 228 5.62 -2.14 -21.17
C PHE A 228 5.75 -1.55 -19.77
N GLU A 229 6.94 -1.08 -19.39
CA GLU A 229 7.12 -0.39 -18.10
C GLU A 229 6.22 0.84 -18.01
N PHE A 230 6.15 1.64 -19.07
CA PHE A 230 5.29 2.82 -19.13
C PHE A 230 3.81 2.47 -18.98
N LEU A 231 3.32 1.45 -19.70
CA LEU A 231 1.93 1.00 -19.62
C LEU A 231 1.59 0.34 -18.27
N SER A 232 2.52 -0.39 -17.68
CA SER A 232 2.37 -0.97 -16.34
C SER A 232 2.31 0.11 -15.26
N ILE A 233 3.14 1.14 -15.36
CA ILE A 233 3.13 2.26 -14.41
C ILE A 233 1.88 3.11 -14.58
N ILE A 234 1.45 3.40 -15.81
CA ILE A 234 0.30 4.28 -16.04
C ILE A 234 -0.99 3.68 -15.48
N ILE A 235 -1.21 2.35 -15.57
CA ILE A 235 -2.40 1.72 -15.00
C ILE A 235 -2.41 1.79 -13.46
N ILE A 236 -1.23 1.64 -12.82
CA ILE A 236 -1.09 1.78 -11.36
C ILE A 236 -1.39 3.23 -10.96
N VAL A 237 -0.75 4.21 -11.60
CA VAL A 237 -0.90 5.63 -11.28
C VAL A 237 -2.34 6.10 -11.52
N LEU A 238 -2.95 5.75 -12.66
CA LEU A 238 -4.34 6.11 -12.95
C LEU A 238 -5.31 5.49 -11.94
N THR A 239 -5.10 4.22 -11.56
CA THR A 239 -5.92 3.57 -10.54
C THR A 239 -5.76 4.25 -9.18
N TYR A 240 -4.54 4.61 -8.80
CA TYR A 240 -4.28 5.35 -7.58
C TYR A 240 -5.00 6.71 -7.58
N LEU A 241 -4.85 7.50 -8.65
CA LEU A 241 -5.50 8.80 -8.80
C LEU A 241 -7.03 8.69 -8.78
N ALA A 242 -7.59 7.66 -9.44
CA ALA A 242 -9.03 7.41 -9.47
C ALA A 242 -9.59 7.04 -8.08
N ASN A 243 -8.80 6.34 -7.26
CA ASN A 243 -9.17 6.02 -5.87
C ASN A 243 -8.99 7.21 -4.91
N CYS A 244 -8.17 8.18 -5.31
CA CYS A 244 -7.95 9.44 -4.61
C CYS A 244 -8.97 10.53 -4.96
N ASP A 245 -9.79 10.36 -6.00
CA ASP A 245 -10.79 11.36 -6.38
C ASP A 245 -11.90 11.48 -5.34
N GLN A 246 -12.06 12.69 -4.80
CA GLN A 246 -13.04 13.02 -3.77
C GLN A 246 -14.48 13.07 -4.32
N ARG A 247 -14.64 13.29 -5.63
CA ARG A 247 -15.96 13.35 -6.28
C ARG A 247 -16.56 11.96 -6.48
N ARG A 248 -15.76 10.91 -6.30
CA ARG A 248 -16.14 9.52 -6.44
C ARG A 248 -16.75 9.01 -5.13
N THR A 249 -18.05 8.74 -5.11
CA THR A 249 -18.79 8.31 -3.91
C THR A 249 -19.09 6.80 -3.91
N ASP A 250 -18.69 6.08 -4.95
CA ASP A 250 -18.91 4.66 -5.11
C ASP A 250 -18.09 3.83 -4.09
N LEU A 251 -18.81 2.95 -3.40
CA LEU A 251 -18.40 2.21 -2.22
C LEU A 251 -17.60 0.97 -2.61
N GLY A 252 -16.31 1.15 -2.90
CA GLY A 252 -15.33 0.06 -3.10
C GLY A 252 -14.23 0.06 -2.06
N PHE A 253 -13.46 -1.04 -2.00
CA PHE A 253 -12.22 -1.09 -1.22
C PHE A 253 -11.09 -0.41 -2.02
N LYS A 254 -10.81 0.85 -1.70
CA LYS A 254 -9.76 1.65 -2.38
C LYS A 254 -8.40 0.96 -2.39
N SER A 255 -7.99 0.46 -1.21
CA SER A 255 -6.71 -0.24 -1.02
C SER A 255 -6.61 -1.50 -1.89
N LEU A 256 -7.70 -2.27 -1.99
CA LEU A 256 -7.75 -3.49 -2.80
C LEU A 256 -7.70 -3.18 -4.29
N SER A 257 -8.41 -2.15 -4.76
CA SER A 257 -8.37 -1.72 -6.16
C SER A 257 -6.96 -1.33 -6.58
N ILE A 258 -6.22 -0.60 -5.73
CA ILE A 258 -4.84 -0.23 -6.01
C ILE A 258 -3.93 -1.47 -6.01
N GLY A 259 -4.05 -2.36 -5.03
CA GLY A 259 -3.24 -3.58 -5.00
C GLY A 259 -3.48 -4.51 -6.19
N LEU A 260 -4.73 -4.65 -6.66
CA LEU A 260 -5.02 -5.40 -7.88
C LEU A 260 -4.39 -4.78 -9.13
N ALA A 261 -4.28 -3.45 -9.20
CA ALA A 261 -3.56 -2.79 -10.28
C ALA A 261 -2.07 -3.15 -10.31
N TYR A 262 -1.43 -3.31 -9.15
CA TYR A 262 -0.06 -3.82 -9.06
C TYR A 262 0.05 -5.26 -9.58
N THR A 263 -0.88 -6.15 -9.24
CA THR A 263 -0.90 -7.52 -9.78
C THR A 263 -1.06 -7.52 -11.31
N VAL A 264 -2.00 -6.74 -11.85
CA VAL A 264 -2.22 -6.65 -13.30
C VAL A 264 -0.99 -6.11 -14.03
N ALA A 265 -0.40 -5.04 -13.50
CA ALA A 265 0.80 -4.44 -14.07
C ALA A 265 2.00 -5.40 -14.08
N TYR A 266 2.15 -6.21 -13.01
CA TYR A 266 3.22 -7.21 -12.95
C TYR A 266 2.98 -8.36 -13.93
N LEU A 267 1.76 -8.90 -14.01
CA LEU A 267 1.42 -9.95 -14.99
C LEU A 267 1.63 -9.48 -16.43
N PHE A 268 1.26 -8.23 -16.71
CA PHE A 268 1.46 -7.61 -18.02
C PHE A 268 2.95 -7.46 -18.36
N ALA A 269 3.78 -7.03 -17.40
CA ALA A 269 5.22 -6.89 -17.59
C ALA A 269 5.91 -8.25 -17.80
N VAL A 270 5.58 -9.27 -17.01
CA VAL A 270 6.16 -10.61 -17.11
C VAL A 270 5.75 -11.34 -18.40
N SER A 271 4.64 -10.95 -19.03
CA SER A 271 4.22 -11.52 -20.31
C SER A 271 5.22 -11.27 -21.46
N LEU A 272 6.22 -10.38 -21.28
CA LEU A 272 7.32 -10.14 -22.22
C LEU A 272 8.49 -11.12 -22.09
N GLU A 273 8.63 -11.82 -20.96
CA GLU A 273 9.74 -12.74 -20.74
C GLU A 273 9.57 -14.09 -21.45
N PHE A 274 8.48 -14.26 -22.22
CA PHE A 274 8.17 -15.44 -23.04
C PHE A 274 8.30 -15.19 -24.54
#